data_AF-A0AAQ3K4F8-F1
#
_entry.id   AF-A0AAQ3K4F8-F1
#
_cell.length_a   1.000
_cell.length_b   1.000
_cell.length_c   1.000
_cell.angle_alpha   90.00
_cell.angle_beta   90.00
_cell.angle_gamma   90.00
#
_symmetry.space_group_name_H-M   'P 1'
#
loop_
_entity.id
_entity.type
_entity.pdbx_description
1 polymer ?
#
loop_
_entity_poly.entity_id
_entity_poly.type
_entity_poly.pdbx_seq_one_letter_code
_entity_poly.pdbx_strand_id
1 'polypeptide(L)'
;MFSSSTAAFSPPSHAALRSTTPVAVGAELLRPQPCFLAPKPASRSPGVIFPLAASVSILLWTTPVNAGILSGFSGLESVPGPQLPQIDFLKQWNDTNQKKYAENDSRFKESSVLKELLEKSRLNKERNKREIQDKYCLRGAEWGVGDCSTEGMTQEERDDFVAMLKKRTRGD
;
A
#
# COMPACT_ATOMS: atom_id res chain seq x y z
N MET A 1 3.16 -33.00 -53.27
CA MET A 1 1.80 -33.55 -53.01
C MET A 1 1.61 -33.59 -51.52
N PHE A 2 0.43 -33.18 -51.02
CA PHE A 2 0.12 -33.15 -49.59
C PHE A 2 -0.64 -34.42 -49.19
N SER A 3 -0.31 -35.01 -48.03
CA SER A 3 -1.22 -35.68 -47.08
C SER A 3 -0.38 -36.12 -45.88
N SER A 4 -0.52 -35.50 -44.71
CA SER A 4 -1.62 -35.66 -43.72
C SER A 4 -1.42 -36.89 -42.84
N SER A 5 -1.12 -36.65 -41.57
CA SER A 5 -1.25 -37.63 -40.48
C SER A 5 -1.82 -36.91 -39.26
N THR A 6 -3.09 -37.18 -38.97
CA THR A 6 -3.87 -36.58 -37.88
C THR A 6 -3.69 -37.40 -36.61
N ALA A 7 -3.03 -36.82 -35.60
CA ALA A 7 -3.03 -37.36 -34.25
C ALA A 7 -4.14 -36.68 -33.42
N ALA A 8 -5.20 -37.42 -33.09
CA ALA A 8 -6.25 -36.95 -32.21
C ALA A 8 -5.79 -37.02 -30.75
N PHE A 9 -5.99 -35.94 -29.99
CA PHE A 9 -5.65 -35.87 -28.56
C PHE A 9 -6.94 -35.66 -27.75
N SER A 10 -7.30 -36.64 -26.92
CA SER A 10 -8.49 -36.60 -26.07
C SER A 10 -8.18 -35.96 -24.70
N PRO A 11 -9.12 -35.19 -24.10
CA PRO A 11 -8.92 -34.60 -22.78
C PRO A 11 -9.36 -35.54 -21.64
N PRO A 12 -8.65 -35.59 -20.50
CA PRO A 12 -9.14 -36.25 -19.29
C PRO A 12 -9.97 -35.29 -18.42
N SER A 13 -11.09 -35.79 -17.89
CA SER A 13 -12.01 -35.04 -17.01
C SER A 13 -11.45 -34.82 -15.60
N HIS A 14 -11.84 -33.72 -14.96
CA HIS A 14 -11.58 -33.46 -13.55
C HIS A 14 -12.38 -34.41 -12.64
N ALA A 15 -11.72 -34.98 -11.63
CA ALA A 15 -12.37 -35.75 -10.56
C ALA A 15 -11.83 -35.35 -9.17
N ALA A 16 -12.75 -35.26 -8.22
CA ALA A 16 -12.62 -34.68 -6.89
C ALA A 16 -11.49 -35.23 -6.00
N LEU A 17 -10.86 -34.33 -5.22
CA LEU A 17 -10.08 -34.68 -4.04
C LEU A 17 -11.01 -34.84 -2.82
N ARG A 18 -10.90 -35.95 -2.06
CA ARG A 18 -11.53 -36.04 -0.72
C ARG A 18 -10.68 -36.87 0.27
N SER A 19 -10.21 -36.16 1.31
CA SER A 19 -9.84 -36.61 2.67
C SER A 19 -9.16 -37.97 2.93
N THR A 20 -8.06 -37.95 3.70
CA THR A 20 -8.01 -38.64 5.01
C THR A 20 -7.07 -37.91 5.99
N THR A 21 -7.42 -37.92 7.29
CA THR A 21 -6.73 -37.39 8.49
C THR A 21 -5.87 -38.50 9.15
N PRO A 22 -5.34 -38.44 10.41
CA PRO A 22 -5.20 -37.39 11.47
C PRO A 22 -3.71 -37.13 11.86
N VAL A 23 -3.25 -36.36 12.88
CA VAL A 23 -3.40 -36.35 14.37
C VAL A 23 -2.78 -35.01 14.85
N ALA A 24 -3.46 -34.04 15.49
CA ALA A 24 -3.97 -33.93 16.87
C ALA A 24 -2.93 -33.65 17.99
N VAL A 25 -2.88 -32.41 18.49
CA VAL A 25 -2.47 -32.01 19.86
C VAL A 25 -3.32 -30.78 20.28
N GLY A 26 -3.86 -30.74 21.50
CA GLY A 26 -4.54 -29.57 22.11
C GLY A 26 -3.54 -28.60 22.76
N ALA A 27 -3.90 -27.52 23.47
CA ALA A 27 -5.20 -26.96 23.87
C ALA A 27 -5.15 -25.41 23.70
N GLU A 28 -5.95 -24.51 24.28
CA GLU A 28 -7.04 -24.55 25.28
C GLU A 28 -8.06 -23.41 25.00
N LEU A 29 -9.06 -23.18 25.86
CA LEU A 29 -10.21 -22.31 25.55
C LEU A 29 -10.78 -21.59 26.80
N LEU A 30 -10.83 -20.24 26.80
CA LEU A 30 -11.50 -19.46 27.87
C LEU A 30 -12.09 -18.10 27.41
N ARG A 31 -13.37 -18.19 27.01
CA ARG A 31 -14.56 -17.31 27.26
C ARG A 31 -14.38 -15.84 27.77
N PRO A 32 -15.14 -14.87 27.22
CA PRO A 32 -15.22 -13.49 27.72
C PRO A 32 -16.30 -13.27 28.82
N GLN A 33 -16.20 -12.16 29.56
CA GLN A 33 -17.17 -11.66 30.56
C GLN A 33 -17.39 -10.14 30.40
N PRO A 34 -18.62 -9.61 30.58
CA PRO A 34 -18.90 -8.17 30.57
C PRO A 34 -19.16 -7.60 31.99
N CYS A 35 -18.84 -6.32 32.21
CA CYS A 35 -19.25 -5.58 33.41
C CYS A 35 -19.91 -4.23 33.05
N PHE A 36 -21.12 -4.04 33.54
CA PHE A 36 -21.83 -2.74 33.58
C PHE A 36 -21.44 -1.96 34.83
N LEU A 37 -21.56 -0.62 34.81
CA LEU A 37 -21.98 0.19 35.96
C LEU A 37 -22.49 1.57 35.49
N ALA A 38 -23.43 2.15 36.26
CA ALA A 38 -24.25 3.31 35.87
C ALA A 38 -23.98 4.57 36.73
N PRO A 39 -24.40 5.78 36.31
CA PRO A 39 -24.07 7.06 36.98
C PRO A 39 -25.13 7.54 37.99
N LYS A 40 -24.80 8.54 38.84
CA LYS A 40 -25.72 9.52 39.49
C LYS A 40 -24.93 10.66 40.22
N PRO A 41 -25.55 11.79 40.65
CA PRO A 41 -24.89 13.11 40.57
C PRO A 41 -24.95 14.03 41.83
N ALA A 42 -24.30 15.20 41.67
CA ALA A 42 -24.65 16.54 42.20
C ALA A 42 -24.53 16.91 43.70
N SER A 43 -23.68 17.91 43.96
CA SER A 43 -23.96 19.03 44.89
C SER A 43 -23.23 20.31 44.40
N ARG A 44 -23.56 21.49 44.94
CA ARG A 44 -23.40 22.79 44.22
C ARG A 44 -22.64 23.86 45.01
N SER A 45 -21.58 24.42 44.40
CA SER A 45 -20.89 25.70 44.72
C SER A 45 -20.19 25.82 46.09
N PRO A 46 -19.25 26.79 46.30
CA PRO A 46 -18.72 27.81 45.38
C PRO A 46 -17.21 27.68 45.10
N GLY A 47 -16.77 27.98 43.86
CA GLY A 47 -15.33 27.97 43.55
C GLY A 47 -14.93 28.22 42.10
N VAL A 48 -15.86 28.26 41.15
CA VAL A 48 -15.56 28.24 39.70
C VAL A 48 -15.19 29.62 39.13
N ILE A 49 -15.44 30.72 39.84
CA ILE A 49 -15.15 32.09 39.35
C ILE A 49 -13.65 32.40 39.38
N PHE A 50 -12.91 31.94 40.40
CA PHE A 50 -11.47 32.14 40.52
C PHE A 50 -10.62 31.42 39.44
N PRO A 51 -10.81 30.13 39.11
CA PRO A 51 -10.02 29.48 38.06
C PRO A 51 -10.30 30.06 36.67
N LEU A 52 -11.53 30.52 36.39
CA LEU A 52 -11.85 31.19 35.14
C LEU A 52 -11.09 32.52 35.02
N ALA A 53 -11.13 33.39 36.04
CA ALA A 53 -10.37 34.64 36.05
C ALA A 53 -8.85 34.40 35.91
N ALA A 54 -8.30 33.42 36.63
CA ALA A 54 -6.89 33.05 36.51
C ALA A 54 -6.52 32.54 35.11
N SER A 55 -7.38 31.73 34.48
CA SER A 55 -7.15 31.24 33.11
C SER A 55 -7.17 32.36 32.06
N VAL A 56 -8.03 33.37 32.24
CA VAL A 56 -8.07 34.56 31.38
C VAL A 56 -6.80 35.41 31.56
N SER A 57 -6.29 35.57 32.78
CA SER A 57 -5.01 36.25 33.01
C SER A 57 -3.82 35.53 32.39
N ILE A 58 -3.83 34.19 32.30
CA ILE A 58 -2.79 33.41 31.60
C ILE A 58 -2.86 33.62 30.08
N LEU A 59 -4.07 33.73 29.52
CA LEU A 59 -4.28 33.99 28.09
C LEU A 59 -3.95 35.43 27.68
N LEU A 60 -4.17 36.42 28.54
CA LEU A 60 -3.77 37.82 28.28
C LEU A 60 -2.32 38.14 28.69
N TRP A 61 -1.67 37.29 29.48
CA TRP A 61 -0.22 37.33 29.73
C TRP A 61 0.55 36.42 28.76
N THR A 62 0.13 36.36 27.50
CA THR A 62 1.07 36.06 26.43
C THR A 62 1.83 37.35 26.10
N THR A 63 3.02 37.51 26.68
CA THR A 63 4.02 38.33 25.97
C THR A 63 4.16 37.76 24.57
N PRO A 64 4.24 38.58 23.51
CA PRO A 64 4.48 38.05 22.18
C PRO A 64 5.83 37.34 22.20
N VAL A 65 5.80 36.01 22.15
CA VAL A 65 7.01 35.19 21.94
C VAL A 65 7.43 35.42 20.51
N ASN A 66 8.20 36.50 20.34
CA ASN A 66 9.02 36.71 19.18
C ASN A 66 9.97 35.50 19.08
N ALA A 67 10.09 34.89 17.91
CA ALA A 67 10.88 33.67 17.70
C ALA A 67 12.39 33.99 17.74
N GLY A 68 12.89 34.26 18.93
CA GLY A 68 14.26 34.67 19.26
C GLY A 68 14.23 35.09 20.73
N ILE A 69 14.77 34.28 21.65
CA ILE A 69 16.23 34.11 21.79
C ILE A 69 16.67 32.64 21.77
N LEU A 70 15.75 31.68 21.69
CA LEU A 70 16.05 30.23 21.76
C LEU A 70 15.63 29.42 20.52
N SER A 71 14.85 29.98 19.59
CA SER A 71 14.42 29.32 18.34
C SER A 71 15.52 29.24 17.27
N GLY A 72 16.77 29.08 17.71
CA GLY A 72 17.97 29.02 16.88
C GLY A 72 19.17 28.40 17.59
N PHE A 73 19.04 27.94 18.85
CA PHE A 73 20.07 27.14 19.48
C PHE A 73 19.97 25.72 18.93
N SER A 74 20.74 25.45 17.88
CA SER A 74 20.90 24.10 17.37
C SER A 74 21.49 23.23 18.49
N GLY A 75 20.78 22.17 18.87
CA GLY A 75 21.19 21.27 19.95
C GLY A 75 22.49 20.53 19.63
N LEU A 76 22.89 19.61 20.51
CA LEU A 76 24.06 18.73 20.30
C LEU A 76 24.03 17.97 18.96
N GLU A 77 22.84 17.78 18.38
CA GLU A 77 22.54 17.35 17.00
C GLU A 77 23.33 18.10 15.90
N SER A 78 23.74 19.35 16.15
CA SER A 78 24.41 20.23 15.19
C SER A 78 25.91 20.35 15.40
N VAL A 79 26.49 19.61 16.36
CA VAL A 79 27.94 19.41 16.39
C VAL A 79 28.25 18.46 15.22
N PRO A 80 28.93 18.91 14.15
CA PRO A 80 29.25 18.02 13.05
C PRO A 80 30.11 16.87 13.60
N GLY A 81 29.64 15.64 13.38
CA GLY A 81 30.35 14.45 13.85
C GLY A 81 31.82 14.49 13.41
N PRO A 82 32.76 14.05 14.26
CA PRO A 82 34.18 14.12 13.93
C PRO A 82 34.43 13.43 12.59
N GLN A 83 35.14 14.10 11.68
CA GLN A 83 35.41 13.53 10.37
C GLN A 83 36.17 12.22 10.53
N LEU A 84 35.51 11.12 10.15
CA LEU A 84 36.09 9.78 10.18
C LEU A 84 37.40 9.80 9.38
N PRO A 85 38.53 9.33 9.96
CA PRO A 85 39.78 9.31 9.24
C PRO A 85 39.60 8.43 7.99
N GLN A 86 39.87 9.01 6.82
CA GLN A 86 39.83 8.28 5.55
C GLN A 86 41.02 7.31 5.48
N ILE A 87 40.88 6.16 6.13
CA ILE A 87 41.85 5.08 6.02
C ILE A 87 41.72 4.44 4.64
N ASP A 88 42.81 4.48 3.87
CA ASP A 88 42.82 4.11 2.45
C ASP A 88 42.28 2.70 2.19
N PHE A 89 42.49 1.78 3.14
CA PHE A 89 41.91 0.43 3.09
C PHE A 89 40.38 0.44 3.05
N LEU A 90 39.68 1.22 3.89
CA LEU A 90 38.21 1.25 3.85
C LEU A 90 37.70 1.85 2.54
N LYS A 91 38.38 2.86 2.02
CA LYS A 91 38.05 3.47 0.73
C LYS A 91 38.22 2.45 -0.40
N GLN A 92 39.38 1.83 -0.51
CA GLN A 92 39.66 0.80 -1.52
C GLN A 92 38.73 -0.42 -1.39
N TRP A 93 38.39 -0.82 -0.16
CA TRP A 93 37.44 -1.91 0.10
C TRP A 93 36.03 -1.52 -0.33
N ASN A 94 35.55 -0.31 -0.01
CA ASN A 94 34.25 0.18 -0.45
C ASN A 94 34.18 0.29 -1.98
N ASP A 95 35.19 0.89 -2.61
CA ASP A 95 35.29 1.01 -4.08
C ASP A 95 35.29 -0.36 -4.76
N THR A 96 35.99 -1.35 -4.18
CA THR A 96 36.03 -2.73 -4.69
C THR A 96 34.67 -3.42 -4.56
N ASN A 97 33.97 -3.24 -3.43
CA ASN A 97 32.62 -3.79 -3.24
C ASN A 97 31.61 -3.11 -4.18
N GLN A 98 31.64 -1.78 -4.30
CA GLN A 98 30.78 -1.03 -5.22
C GLN A 98 31.00 -1.49 -6.67
N LYS A 99 32.26 -1.70 -7.09
CA LYS A 99 32.59 -2.26 -8.40
C LYS A 99 32.04 -3.68 -8.57
N LYS A 100 32.16 -4.56 -7.56
CA LYS A 100 31.58 -5.92 -7.57
C LYS A 100 30.04 -5.89 -7.71
N TYR A 101 29.36 -4.98 -7.03
CA TYR A 101 27.91 -4.81 -7.16
C TYR A 101 27.52 -4.32 -8.56
N ALA A 102 28.23 -3.33 -9.11
CA ALA A 102 27.99 -2.81 -10.46
C ALA A 102 28.24 -3.85 -11.56
N GLU A 103 29.31 -4.64 -11.44
CA GLU A 103 29.64 -5.75 -12.36
C GLU A 103 28.58 -6.87 -12.28
N ASN A 104 28.11 -7.22 -11.09
CA ASN A 104 27.06 -8.21 -10.95
C ASN A 104 25.72 -7.70 -11.51
N ASP A 105 25.35 -6.44 -11.23
CA ASP A 105 24.14 -5.81 -11.78
C ASP A 105 24.19 -5.70 -13.31
N SER A 106 25.34 -5.36 -13.92
CA SER A 106 25.48 -5.40 -15.38
C SER A 106 25.34 -6.82 -15.93
N ARG A 107 25.97 -7.83 -15.31
CA ARG A 107 25.81 -9.25 -15.67
C ARG A 107 24.36 -9.73 -15.55
N PHE A 108 23.61 -9.30 -14.53
CA PHE A 108 22.18 -9.59 -14.41
C PHE A 108 21.36 -8.92 -15.51
N LYS A 109 21.63 -7.63 -15.81
CA LYS A 109 21.01 -6.87 -16.91
C LYS A 109 21.32 -7.46 -18.29
N GLU A 110 22.50 -8.04 -18.45
CA GLU A 110 22.95 -8.67 -19.69
C GLU A 110 22.43 -10.10 -19.87
N SER A 111 21.98 -10.76 -18.79
CA SER A 111 21.47 -12.13 -18.83
C SER A 111 20.32 -12.31 -19.83
N SER A 112 20.33 -13.42 -20.56
CA SER A 112 19.30 -13.77 -21.55
C SER A 112 17.92 -13.88 -20.91
N VAL A 113 17.84 -14.53 -19.73
CA VAL A 113 16.60 -14.73 -18.98
C VAL A 113 15.93 -13.40 -18.61
N LEU A 114 16.68 -12.41 -18.12
CA LEU A 114 16.07 -11.12 -17.77
C LEU A 114 15.57 -10.38 -19.03
N LYS A 115 16.36 -10.39 -20.12
CA LYS A 115 15.96 -9.77 -21.39
C LYS A 115 14.67 -10.39 -21.93
N GLU A 116 14.57 -11.71 -21.94
CA GLU A 116 13.37 -12.45 -22.36
C GLU A 116 12.15 -12.13 -21.47
N LEU A 117 12.32 -12.07 -20.15
CA LEU A 117 11.24 -11.73 -19.21
C LEU A 117 10.79 -10.27 -19.37
N LEU A 118 11.71 -9.33 -19.62
CA LEU A 118 11.39 -7.93 -19.89
C LEU A 118 10.64 -7.76 -21.22
N GLU A 119 11.04 -8.48 -22.26
CA GLU A 119 10.35 -8.50 -23.55
C GLU A 119 8.94 -9.09 -23.42
N LYS A 120 8.81 -10.26 -22.78
CA LYS A 120 7.51 -10.88 -22.46
C LYS A 120 6.62 -9.94 -21.63
N SER A 121 7.18 -9.23 -20.66
CA SER A 121 6.45 -8.25 -19.85
C SER A 121 5.95 -7.06 -20.67
N ARG A 122 6.76 -6.54 -21.60
CA ARG A 122 6.33 -5.48 -22.54
C ARG A 122 5.19 -5.96 -23.44
N LEU A 123 5.35 -7.10 -24.10
CA LEU A 123 4.33 -7.69 -24.97
C LEU A 123 3.02 -8.01 -24.22
N ASN A 124 3.11 -8.46 -22.97
CA ASN A 124 1.94 -8.70 -22.12
C ASN A 124 1.27 -7.38 -21.70
N LYS A 125 2.05 -6.36 -21.33
CA LYS A 125 1.54 -5.03 -20.99
C LYS A 125 0.82 -4.37 -22.17
N GLU A 126 1.33 -4.54 -23.39
CA GLU A 126 0.72 -4.00 -24.60
C GLU A 126 -0.56 -4.73 -24.99
N ARG A 127 -0.54 -6.08 -25.01
CA ARG A 127 -1.73 -6.89 -25.31
C ARG A 127 -2.86 -6.65 -24.30
N ASN A 128 -2.54 -6.63 -23.00
CA ASN A 128 -3.54 -6.52 -21.95
C ASN A 128 -3.91 -5.07 -21.62
N LYS A 129 -3.29 -4.06 -22.28
CA LYS A 129 -3.55 -2.64 -21.98
C LYS A 129 -5.03 -2.28 -22.04
N ARG A 130 -5.75 -2.78 -23.06
CA ARG A 130 -7.18 -2.51 -23.24
C ARG A 130 -8.03 -3.19 -22.18
N GLU A 131 -7.85 -4.50 -21.99
CA GLU A 131 -8.57 -5.24 -20.94
C GLU A 131 -8.35 -4.59 -19.56
N ILE A 132 -7.11 -4.25 -19.21
CA ILE A 132 -6.77 -3.60 -17.95
C ILE A 132 -7.47 -2.24 -17.83
N GLN A 133 -7.45 -1.42 -18.90
CA GLN A 133 -8.18 -0.15 -18.94
C GLN A 133 -9.69 -0.34 -18.73
N ASP A 134 -10.31 -1.30 -19.44
CA ASP A 134 -11.75 -1.57 -19.32
C ASP A 134 -12.12 -2.09 -17.91
N LYS A 135 -11.29 -2.93 -17.29
CA LYS A 135 -11.48 -3.39 -15.89
C LYS A 135 -11.40 -2.24 -14.88
N TYR A 136 -10.44 -1.32 -15.05
CA TYR A 136 -10.33 -0.12 -14.21
C TYR A 136 -11.50 0.84 -14.46
N CYS A 137 -11.92 1.01 -15.71
CA CYS A 137 -13.03 1.87 -16.10
C CYS A 137 -14.37 1.37 -15.52
N LEU A 138 -14.60 0.05 -15.59
CA LEU A 138 -15.76 -0.62 -14.99
C LEU A 138 -15.82 -0.41 -13.47
N ARG A 139 -14.68 -0.58 -12.78
CA ARG A 139 -14.60 -0.29 -11.33
C ARG A 139 -14.76 1.21 -11.04
N GLY A 140 -14.21 2.10 -11.87
CA GLY A 140 -14.38 3.55 -11.72
C GLY A 140 -15.83 3.98 -11.85
N ALA A 141 -16.56 3.42 -12.82
CA ALA A 141 -17.99 3.65 -13.04
C ALA A 141 -18.85 3.11 -11.89
N GLU A 142 -18.61 1.87 -11.43
CA GLU A 142 -19.35 1.26 -10.31
C GLU A 142 -19.19 2.02 -8.99
N TRP A 143 -18.06 2.70 -8.78
CA TRP A 143 -17.75 3.42 -7.53
C TRP A 143 -17.86 4.95 -7.66
N GLY A 144 -18.09 5.48 -8.86
CA GLY A 144 -18.19 6.92 -9.13
C GLY A 144 -16.88 7.70 -8.97
N VAL A 145 -15.72 7.09 -9.24
CA VAL A 145 -14.39 7.71 -9.00
C VAL A 145 -13.45 7.57 -10.20
N GLY A 146 -12.80 8.68 -10.56
CA GLY A 146 -11.73 8.75 -11.58
C GLY A 146 -12.21 9.11 -12.98
N ASP A 147 -11.34 8.94 -13.98
CA ASP A 147 -11.58 9.37 -15.38
C ASP A 147 -12.76 8.66 -16.09
N CYS A 148 -13.25 7.56 -15.51
CA CYS A 148 -14.46 6.84 -15.93
C CYS A 148 -15.63 6.99 -14.94
N SER A 149 -15.61 8.01 -14.08
CA SER A 149 -16.71 8.28 -13.16
C SER A 149 -17.99 8.59 -13.92
N THR A 150 -19.10 8.03 -13.44
CA THR A 150 -20.46 8.35 -13.87
C THR A 150 -21.17 9.27 -12.85
N GLU A 151 -20.41 10.01 -12.06
CA GLU A 151 -20.94 11.07 -11.19
C GLU A 151 -21.60 12.16 -12.05
N GLY A 152 -22.83 12.55 -11.69
CA GLY A 152 -23.65 13.49 -12.48
C GLY A 152 -24.56 12.84 -13.54
N MET A 153 -24.40 11.56 -13.87
CA MET A 153 -25.38 10.80 -14.67
C MET A 153 -26.59 10.37 -13.83
N THR A 154 -27.76 10.23 -14.47
CA THR A 154 -28.93 9.60 -13.85
C THR A 154 -28.67 8.11 -13.57
N GLN A 155 -29.42 7.51 -12.64
CA GLN A 155 -29.21 6.11 -12.25
C GLN A 155 -29.33 5.15 -13.44
N GLU A 156 -30.28 5.40 -14.34
CA GLU A 156 -30.54 4.59 -15.54
C GLU A 156 -29.34 4.65 -16.51
N GLU A 157 -28.85 5.87 -16.81
CA GLU A 157 -27.65 6.07 -17.66
C GLU A 157 -26.39 5.42 -17.07
N ARG A 158 -26.25 5.43 -15.74
CA ARG A 158 -25.14 4.73 -15.06
C ARG A 158 -25.19 3.23 -15.28
N ASP A 159 -26.37 2.63 -15.06
CA ASP A 159 -26.54 1.18 -15.13
C ASP A 159 -26.37 0.68 -16.58
N ASP A 160 -26.84 1.45 -17.57
CA ASP A 160 -26.61 1.18 -19.00
C ASP A 160 -25.13 1.29 -19.39
N PHE A 161 -24.42 2.33 -18.93
CA PHE A 161 -22.98 2.48 -19.17
C PHE A 161 -22.17 1.34 -18.54
N VAL A 162 -22.48 0.99 -17.29
CA VAL A 162 -21.87 -0.14 -16.58
C VAL A 162 -22.20 -1.47 -17.27
N ALA A 163 -23.41 -1.64 -17.82
CA ALA A 163 -23.77 -2.82 -18.61
C ALA A 163 -22.97 -2.91 -19.92
N MET A 164 -22.75 -1.78 -20.61
CA MET A 164 -21.90 -1.71 -21.81
C MET A 164 -20.44 -2.11 -21.50
N LEU A 165 -19.86 -1.57 -20.42
CA LEU A 165 -18.52 -1.94 -19.97
C LEU A 165 -18.45 -3.42 -19.57
N LYS A 166 -19.48 -3.96 -18.91
CA LYS A 166 -19.57 -5.37 -18.52
C LYS A 166 -19.55 -6.32 -19.72
N LYS A 167 -20.22 -5.98 -20.82
CA LYS A 167 -20.16 -6.74 -22.09
C LYS A 167 -18.75 -6.72 -22.70
N ARG A 168 -18.18 -5.53 -22.92
CA ARG A 168 -16.82 -5.37 -23.47
C ARG A 168 -15.77 -6.14 -22.66
N THR A 169 -15.91 -6.14 -21.33
CA THR A 169 -14.98 -6.78 -20.39
C THR A 169 -15.14 -8.30 -20.29
N ARG A 170 -16.24 -8.86 -20.82
CA ARG A 170 -16.50 -10.32 -20.87
C ARG A 170 -16.14 -10.94 -22.22
N GLY A 171 -16.07 -10.14 -23.29
CA GLY A 171 -15.65 -10.59 -24.62
C GLY A 171 -16.77 -11.24 -25.45
N ASP A 172 -18.02 -10.86 -25.18
CA ASP A 172 -19.21 -11.18 -25.99
C ASP A 172 -19.36 -10.20 -27.17
#